data_AF-A0A838TMA1-F1
#
_entry.id   AF-A0A838TMA1-F1
#
_cell.length_a   1.000
_cell.length_b   1.000
_cell.length_c   1.000
_cell.angle_alpha   90.00
_cell.angle_beta   90.00
_cell.angle_gamma   90.00
#
_symmetry.space_group_name_H-M   'P 1'
#
loop_
_entity.id
_entity.type
_entity.pdbx_description
1 polymer ?
#
loop_
_entity_poly.entity_id
_entity_poly.type
_entity_poly.pdbx_seq_one_letter_code
_entity_poly.pdbx_strand_id
1 'polypeptide(L)'
;GSPMSTQIARKVINRLHASNATDEIKLLSSRENEVLQQLAKGLLYKEIADKLSIATGTVRQHIHKIYEKLHVQNRTEALNKMNSKF
;
A
#
# COMPACT_ATOMS: atom_id res chain seq x y z
N GLY A 1 -38.40 4.09 -27.77
CA GLY A 1 -37.73 4.80 -26.68
C GLY A 1 -36.24 4.58 -26.83
N SER A 2 -35.55 5.55 -27.38
CA SER A 2 -34.11 5.49 -27.67
C SER A 2 -33.26 5.65 -26.38
N PRO A 3 -31.99 5.23 -26.39
CA PRO A 3 -31.39 4.33 -25.41
C PRO A 3 -30.74 5.08 -24.24
N MET A 4 -30.78 4.52 -23.03
CA MET A 4 -29.86 4.95 -21.96
C MET A 4 -28.47 4.39 -22.29
N SER A 5 -27.67 5.25 -22.91
CA SER A 5 -26.31 5.02 -23.36
C SER A 5 -25.43 4.39 -22.26
N THR A 6 -24.95 3.19 -22.55
CA THR A 6 -23.95 2.43 -21.76
C THR A 6 -22.58 3.12 -21.68
N GLN A 7 -22.42 4.33 -22.21
CA GLN A 7 -21.14 5.04 -22.24
C GLN A 7 -20.88 5.95 -21.02
N ILE A 8 -21.90 6.38 -20.28
CA ILE A 8 -21.68 7.14 -19.02
C ILE A 8 -21.27 6.20 -17.88
N ALA A 9 -21.82 4.98 -17.84
CA ALA A 9 -21.52 3.98 -16.82
C ALA A 9 -20.03 3.60 -16.78
N ARG A 10 -19.35 3.50 -17.94
CA ARG A 10 -17.92 3.15 -18.00
C ARG A 10 -16.98 4.25 -17.53
N LYS A 11 -17.37 5.53 -17.60
CA LYS A 11 -16.47 6.66 -17.30
C LYS A 11 -16.38 6.97 -15.79
N VAL A 12 -17.36 6.53 -15.00
CA VAL A 12 -17.36 6.68 -13.54
C VAL A 12 -16.53 5.57 -12.86
N ILE A 13 -16.57 4.35 -13.39
CA ILE A 13 -15.82 3.20 -12.83
C ILE A 13 -14.30 3.44 -12.94
N ASN A 14 -13.84 4.10 -14.00
CA ASN A 14 -12.42 4.37 -14.22
C ASN A 14 -11.80 5.45 -13.30
N ARG A 15 -12.58 6.17 -12.48
CA ARG A 15 -12.05 7.14 -11.50
C ARG A 15 -12.11 6.65 -10.05
N LEU A 16 -12.91 5.62 -9.74
CA LEU A 16 -12.95 5.04 -8.39
C LEU A 16 -11.71 4.22 -8.04
N HIS A 17 -10.96 3.72 -9.03
CA HIS A 17 -9.72 2.99 -8.79
C HIS A 17 -8.53 3.88 -8.41
N ALA A 18 -8.60 5.20 -8.67
CA ALA A 18 -7.54 6.14 -8.31
C ALA A 18 -7.70 6.72 -6.89
N SER A 19 -8.91 6.70 -6.32
CA SER A 19 -9.19 7.33 -5.03
C SER A 19 -9.00 6.39 -3.82
N ASN A 20 -8.99 5.07 -4.00
CA ASN A 20 -8.89 4.12 -2.87
C ASN A 20 -7.47 3.91 -2.33
N ALA A 21 -6.42 4.22 -3.11
CA ALA A 21 -5.03 4.05 -2.64
C ALA A 21 -4.69 4.99 -1.46
N THR A 22 -5.38 6.14 -1.38
CA THR A 22 -5.13 7.16 -0.35
C THR A 22 -5.66 6.75 1.02
N ASP A 23 -6.75 5.97 1.06
CA ASP A 23 -7.39 5.54 2.32
C ASP A 23 -6.75 4.26 2.89
N GLU A 24 -6.26 3.35 2.06
CA GLU A 24 -5.59 2.12 2.50
C GLU A 24 -4.28 2.40 3.28
N ILE A 25 -3.51 3.42 2.87
CA ILE A 25 -2.30 3.83 3.60
C ILE A 25 -2.65 4.54 4.92
N LYS A 26 -3.82 5.18 5.03
CA LYS A 26 -4.31 5.75 6.31
C LYS A 26 -4.71 4.67 7.31
N LEU A 27 -4.96 3.42 6.88
CA LEU A 27 -5.20 2.28 7.79
C LEU A 27 -3.93 1.73 8.45
N LEU A 28 -2.75 2.10 7.93
CA LEU A 28 -1.48 1.69 8.53
C LEU A 28 -1.24 2.48 9.82
N SER A 29 -0.88 1.76 10.88
CA SER A 29 -0.37 2.38 12.10
C SER A 29 0.94 3.13 11.81
N SER A 30 1.29 4.10 12.64
CA SER A 30 2.54 4.87 12.51
C SER A 30 3.75 3.95 12.34
N ARG A 31 3.77 2.83 13.07
CA ARG A 31 4.86 1.86 13.04
C ARG A 31 4.94 1.07 11.73
N GLU A 32 3.79 0.66 11.20
CA GLU A 32 3.71 0.00 9.90
C GLU A 32 4.13 0.94 8.77
N ASN A 33 3.78 2.22 8.88
CA ASN A 33 4.17 3.24 7.92
C ASN A 33 5.68 3.48 7.94
N GLU A 34 6.30 3.55 9.14
CA GLU A 34 7.75 3.61 9.27
C GLU A 34 8.45 2.42 8.61
N VAL A 35 7.97 1.19 8.88
CA VAL A 35 8.52 -0.03 8.25
C VAL A 35 8.41 0.07 6.73
N LEU A 36 7.25 0.44 6.19
CA LEU A 36 7.03 0.59 4.75
C LEU A 36 7.96 1.65 4.14
N GLN A 37 8.16 2.78 4.81
CA GLN A 37 9.07 3.84 4.35
C GLN A 37 10.54 3.38 4.32
N GLN A 38 11.01 2.67 5.34
CA GLN A 38 12.37 2.13 5.33
C GLN A 38 12.54 1.09 4.22
N LEU A 39 11.50 0.28 3.99
CA LEU A 39 11.45 -0.72 2.93
C LEU A 39 11.47 -0.09 1.53
N ALA A 40 10.84 1.08 1.37
CA ALA A 40 10.89 1.90 0.17
C ALA A 40 12.23 2.58 -0.08
N LYS A 41 12.98 2.89 0.98
CA LYS A 41 14.38 3.34 0.87
C LYS A 41 15.34 2.24 0.40
N GLY A 42 14.84 1.02 0.16
CA GLY A 42 15.65 -0.10 -0.31
C GLY A 42 16.26 -0.94 0.81
N LEU A 43 16.05 -0.59 2.08
CA LEU A 43 16.69 -1.26 3.22
C LEU A 43 16.26 -2.73 3.33
N LEU A 44 17.20 -3.55 3.79
CA LEU A 44 17.00 -4.96 4.10
C LEU A 44 16.26 -5.12 5.43
N TYR A 45 15.55 -6.23 5.63
CA TYR A 45 14.79 -6.47 6.85
C TYR A 45 15.64 -6.44 8.13
N LYS A 46 16.93 -6.80 8.03
CA LYS A 46 17.91 -6.67 9.12
C LYS A 46 18.19 -5.21 9.46
N GLU A 47 18.44 -4.38 8.46
CA GLU A 47 18.70 -2.95 8.66
C GLU A 47 17.47 -2.21 9.18
N ILE A 48 16.28 -2.61 8.73
CA ILE A 48 15.01 -2.08 9.25
C ILE A 48 14.85 -2.48 10.72
N ALA A 49 15.13 -3.73 11.06
CA ALA A 49 15.12 -4.21 12.44
C ALA A 49 16.08 -3.42 13.33
N ASP A 50 17.31 -3.20 12.87
CA ASP A 50 18.33 -2.45 13.60
C ASP A 50 17.94 -0.97 13.77
N LYS A 51 17.46 -0.32 12.72
CA LYS A 51 17.00 1.10 12.78
C LYS A 51 15.82 1.31 13.71
N LEU A 52 14.92 0.33 13.73
CA LEU A 52 13.70 0.38 14.50
C LEU A 52 13.88 -0.26 15.89
N SER A 53 15.07 -0.78 16.21
CA SER A 53 15.39 -1.50 17.45
C SER A 53 14.39 -2.62 17.77
N ILE A 54 14.01 -3.42 16.76
CA ILE A 54 13.09 -4.55 16.88
C ILE A 54 13.67 -5.80 16.23
N ALA A 55 13.12 -6.98 16.57
CA ALA A 55 13.59 -8.21 15.95
C ALA A 55 13.20 -8.29 14.47
N THR A 56 14.04 -8.94 13.66
CA THR A 56 13.77 -9.21 12.24
C THR A 56 12.50 -10.03 12.02
N GLY A 57 12.15 -10.92 12.96
CA GLY A 57 10.87 -11.62 12.97
C GLY A 57 9.67 -10.68 13.14
N THR A 58 9.80 -9.66 13.99
CA THR A 58 8.78 -8.63 14.19
C THR A 58 8.62 -7.76 12.94
N VAL A 59 9.71 -7.41 12.26
CA VAL A 59 9.66 -6.72 10.96
C VAL A 59 8.88 -7.55 9.93
N ARG A 60 9.12 -8.87 9.84
CA ARG A 60 8.34 -9.75 8.95
C ARG A 60 6.85 -9.75 9.29
N GLN A 61 6.50 -9.78 10.57
CA GLN A 61 5.10 -9.70 11.00
C GLN A 61 4.47 -8.35 10.62
N HIS A 62 5.17 -7.24 10.80
CA HIS A 62 4.70 -5.92 10.37
C HIS A 62 4.49 -5.88 8.84
N ILE A 63 5.43 -6.40 8.06
CA ILE A 63 5.30 -6.49 6.60
C ILE A 63 4.09 -7.32 6.19
N HIS A 64 3.85 -8.45 6.84
CA HIS A 64 2.68 -9.29 6.56
C HIS A 64 1.37 -8.53 6.81
N LYS A 65 1.27 -7.85 7.96
CA LYS A 65 0.10 -7.00 8.27
C LYS A 65 -0.06 -5.84 7.29
N ILE A 66 1.04 -5.22 6.87
CA ILE A 66 1.04 -4.17 5.85
C ILE A 66 0.49 -4.71 4.54
N TYR A 67 0.91 -5.91 4.12
CA TYR A 67 0.44 -6.54 2.90
C TYR A 67 -1.04 -6.88 2.95
N GLU A 68 -1.52 -7.43 4.07
CA GLU A 68 -2.96 -7.67 4.27
C GLU A 68 -3.76 -6.36 4.23
N LYS A 69 -3.30 -5.32 4.92
CA LYS A 69 -3.99 -4.02 4.98
C LYS A 69 -4.00 -3.27 3.64
N LEU A 70 -2.91 -3.35 2.88
CA LEU A 70 -2.80 -2.73 1.56
C LEU A 70 -3.36 -3.62 0.44
N HIS A 71 -3.83 -4.83 0.77
CA HIS A 71 -4.28 -5.84 -0.19
C HIS A 71 -3.26 -6.10 -1.31
N VAL A 72 -1.99 -6.20 -0.95
CA VAL A 72 -0.87 -6.46 -1.87
C VAL A 72 -0.21 -7.78 -1.53
N GLN A 73 0.37 -8.45 -2.52
CA GLN A 73 1.07 -9.73 -2.31
C GLN A 73 2.59 -9.55 -2.32
N ASN A 74 3.08 -8.52 -3.02
CA ASN A 74 4.50 -8.36 -3.29
C ASN A 74 5.05 -7.02 -2.78
N ARG A 75 6.36 -7.02 -2.47
CA ARG A 75 7.12 -5.79 -2.13
C ARG A 75 6.90 -4.71 -3.19
N THR A 76 7.04 -5.06 -4.46
CA THR A 76 6.90 -4.11 -5.56
C THR A 76 5.52 -3.48 -5.62
N GLU A 77 4.46 -4.25 -5.36
CA GLU A 77 3.09 -3.72 -5.31
C GLU A 77 2.90 -2.76 -4.13
N ALA A 78 3.42 -3.11 -2.95
CA ALA A 78 3.41 -2.23 -1.78
C ALA A 78 4.14 -0.91 -2.06
N LEU A 79 5.28 -0.97 -2.75
CA LEU A 79 6.05 0.21 -3.15
C LEU A 79 5.32 1.03 -4.22
N ASN A 80 4.72 0.38 -5.21
CA ASN A 80 3.93 1.06 -6.23
C ASN A 80 2.75 1.80 -5.59
N LYS A 81 2.00 1.15 -4.69
CA LYS A 81 0.90 1.79 -3.92
C LYS A 81 1.37 3.01 -3.13
N MET A 82 2.57 2.97 -2.55
CA MET A 82 3.17 4.10 -1.86
C MET A 82 3.59 5.22 -2.83
N ASN A 83 4.14 4.88 -3.99
CA ASN A 83 4.65 5.81 -5.01
C ASN A 83 3.55 6.43 -5.87
N SER A 84 2.38 5.81 -6.01
CA SER A 84 1.18 6.39 -6.65
C SER A 84 0.66 7.67 -5.96
N LYS A 85 1.33 8.10 -4.90
CA LYS A 85 1.08 9.30 -4.12
C LYS A 85 1.78 10.56 -4.68
N PHE A 86 2.48 10.45 -5.82
CA PHE A 86 3.14 11.56 -6.53
C PHE A 86 2.70 11.64 -7.99
#